data_AF-A0A7Y2G0T7-F1
#
_entry.id   AF-A0A7Y2G0T7-F1
#
_cell.length_a   1.000
_cell.length_b   1.000
_cell.length_c   1.000
_cell.angle_alpha   90.00
_cell.angle_beta   90.00
_cell.angle_gamma   90.00
#
_symmetry.space_group_name_H-M   'P 1'
#
loop_
_entity.id
_entity.type
_entity.pdbx_description
1 polymer ?
#
loop_
_entity_poly.entity_id
_entity_poly.type
_entity_poly.pdbx_seq_one_letter_code
_entity_poly.pdbx_strand_id
1 'polypeptide(L)'
;MGLECSHCHINPDEYADAGHVLQDDTPGMAEVVFGPLSTRNGELDVTYDVNSLTCGNSYCHGNFEFSKEESSNQFAYAEDFIRGNNVAVIWNEVGTGQADCGTCHGLPPTGHISGDACNNCHGSVVDANLNIIDKTLHINGEVDVF
;
A
#
# COMPACT_ATOMS: atom_id res chain seq x y z
N MET A 1 10.54 12.50 -3.10
CA MET A 1 9.36 12.59 -2.24
C MET A 1 9.27 11.28 -1.47
N GLY A 2 9.17 11.35 -0.15
CA GLY A 2 8.97 10.20 0.74
C GLY A 2 7.52 10.20 1.25
N LEU A 3 7.09 9.09 1.84
CA LEU A 3 5.78 8.99 2.50
C LEU A 3 5.82 9.71 3.85
N GLU A 4 4.86 10.60 4.09
CA GLU A 4 4.61 11.20 5.41
C GLU A 4 3.68 10.32 6.23
N CYS A 5 3.73 10.42 7.56
CA CYS A 5 2.87 9.64 8.48
C CYS A 5 1.37 9.74 8.13
N SER A 6 0.94 10.92 7.69
CA SER A 6 -0.44 11.25 7.31
C SER A 6 -0.99 10.41 6.16
N HIS A 7 -0.13 9.79 5.34
CA HIS A 7 -0.56 8.89 4.28
C HIS A 7 -1.04 7.54 4.82
N CYS A 8 -0.57 7.15 6.00
CA CYS A 8 -0.92 5.89 6.63
C CYS A 8 -2.14 6.04 7.54
N HIS A 9 -2.12 7.03 8.43
CA HIS A 9 -3.16 7.28 9.43
C HIS A 9 -3.31 8.78 9.68
N ILE A 10 -4.39 9.17 10.35
CA ILE A 10 -4.59 10.54 10.81
C ILE A 10 -3.57 10.81 11.92
N ASN A 11 -2.82 11.89 11.77
CA ASN A 11 -1.92 12.37 12.82
C ASN A 11 -2.73 13.30 13.74
N PRO A 12 -2.80 13.02 15.05
CA PRO A 12 -3.33 13.98 16.01
C PRO A 12 -2.46 15.26 16.01
N ASP A 13 -3.09 16.42 16.15
CA ASP A 13 -2.40 17.70 16.31
C ASP A 13 -1.97 17.91 17.77
N GLU A 14 -2.79 17.45 18.71
CA GLU A 14 -2.56 17.54 20.15
C GLU A 14 -2.67 16.19 20.89
N TYR A 15 -2.09 16.14 22.08
CA TYR A 15 -2.23 14.97 22.97
C TYR A 15 -3.70 14.69 23.32
N ALA A 16 -4.52 15.73 23.49
CA ALA A 16 -5.90 15.60 23.97
C ALA A 16 -6.94 15.40 22.86
N ASP A 17 -6.50 15.28 21.61
CA ASP A 17 -7.40 15.01 20.50
C ASP A 17 -8.12 13.68 20.69
N ALA A 18 -9.39 13.65 20.26
CA ALA A 18 -10.18 12.43 20.27
C ALA A 18 -9.47 11.33 19.46
N GLY A 19 -9.47 10.10 19.94
CA GLY A 19 -8.75 8.99 19.32
C GLY A 19 -7.27 8.87 19.72
N HIS A 20 -6.67 9.85 20.41
CA HIS A 20 -5.26 9.73 20.79
C HIS A 20 -5.05 9.13 22.18
N VAL A 21 -5.59 9.76 23.24
CA VAL A 21 -5.47 9.23 24.61
C VAL A 21 -6.64 9.61 25.52
N LEU A 22 -7.45 10.60 25.11
CA LEU A 22 -8.55 11.16 25.89
C LEU A 22 -9.83 11.15 25.05
N GLN A 23 -10.97 11.06 25.74
CA GLN A 23 -12.33 11.16 25.18
C GLN A 23 -12.60 10.12 24.08
N ASP A 24 -12.68 8.85 24.47
CA ASP A 24 -12.69 7.76 23.50
C ASP A 24 -13.43 6.49 23.94
N ASP A 25 -13.69 5.60 22.96
CA ASP A 25 -14.26 4.26 23.12
C ASP A 25 -13.29 3.32 23.85
N THR A 26 -11.97 3.55 23.73
CA THR A 26 -10.92 2.83 24.47
C THR A 26 -10.09 3.76 25.39
N PRO A 27 -10.60 4.16 26.57
CA PRO A 27 -9.93 5.13 27.44
C PRO A 27 -8.48 4.74 27.79
N GLY A 28 -7.54 5.64 27.47
CA GLY A 28 -6.12 5.46 27.77
C GLY A 28 -5.34 4.66 26.73
N MET A 29 -5.94 4.32 25.59
CA MET A 29 -5.27 3.74 24.42
C MET A 29 -5.43 4.68 23.22
N ALA A 30 -4.43 4.68 22.33
CA ALA A 30 -4.52 5.40 21.07
C ALA A 30 -5.24 4.54 20.03
N GLU A 31 -6.20 5.15 19.36
CA GLU A 31 -6.96 4.58 18.26
C GLU A 31 -6.33 5.01 16.94
N VAL A 32 -5.96 4.02 16.13
CA VAL A 32 -5.33 4.28 14.83
C VAL A 32 -6.43 4.46 13.79
N VAL A 33 -6.75 5.71 13.46
CA VAL A 33 -7.65 6.03 12.36
C VAL A 33 -6.86 6.07 11.05
N PHE A 34 -7.03 5.06 10.19
CA PHE A 34 -6.27 4.97 8.95
C PHE A 34 -6.71 6.00 7.89
N GLY A 35 -5.72 6.53 7.17
CA GLY A 35 -5.91 7.55 6.13
C GLY A 35 -6.44 6.97 4.82
N PRO A 36 -6.92 7.82 3.90
CA PRO A 36 -7.56 7.38 2.66
C PRO A 36 -6.63 6.56 1.75
N LEU A 37 -5.33 6.87 1.70
CA LEU A 37 -4.41 6.10 0.87
C LEU A 37 -4.23 4.67 1.40
N SER A 38 -4.02 4.51 2.71
CA SER A 38 -3.89 3.20 3.37
C SER A 38 -5.14 2.34 3.19
N THR A 39 -6.33 2.94 3.26
CA THR A 39 -7.61 2.25 3.13
C THR A 39 -8.10 2.12 1.69
N ARG A 40 -7.35 2.64 0.71
CA ARG A 40 -7.79 2.76 -0.69
C ARG A 40 -9.18 3.41 -0.78
N ASN A 41 -9.30 4.59 -0.21
CA ASN A 41 -10.54 5.38 -0.07
C ASN A 41 -11.69 4.62 0.63
N GLY A 42 -11.36 3.76 1.61
CA GLY A 42 -12.32 2.99 2.40
C GLY A 42 -12.68 1.63 1.83
N GLU A 43 -12.05 1.20 0.74
CA GLU A 43 -12.25 -0.14 0.16
C GLU A 43 -11.59 -1.26 0.96
N LEU A 44 -10.61 -0.92 1.82
CA LEU A 44 -9.86 -1.87 2.64
C LEU A 44 -10.16 -1.69 4.12
N ASP A 45 -10.40 -2.81 4.80
CA ASP A 45 -10.47 -2.90 6.25
C ASP A 45 -9.04 -3.05 6.84
N VAL A 46 -8.39 -1.91 7.03
CA VAL A 46 -7.02 -1.82 7.57
C VAL A 46 -7.06 -2.00 9.07
N THR A 47 -6.18 -2.86 9.60
CA THR A 47 -6.19 -3.23 11.01
C THR A 47 -4.86 -2.95 11.69
N TYR A 48 -4.93 -2.69 12.99
CA TYR A 48 -3.78 -2.61 13.90
C TYR A 48 -4.00 -3.56 15.08
N ASP A 49 -3.05 -4.45 15.34
CA ASP A 49 -3.02 -5.32 16.52
C ASP A 49 -2.03 -4.78 17.54
N VAL A 50 -2.53 -4.34 18.69
CA VAL A 50 -1.73 -3.76 19.78
C VAL A 50 -0.82 -4.77 20.50
N ASN A 51 -1.14 -6.06 20.46
CA ASN A 51 -0.36 -7.09 21.15
C ASN A 51 0.88 -7.48 20.35
N SER A 52 0.73 -7.57 19.03
CA SER A 52 1.81 -7.92 18.10
C SER A 52 2.45 -6.69 17.44
N LEU A 53 1.87 -5.50 17.65
CA LEU A 53 2.24 -4.23 17.03
C LEU A 53 2.19 -4.30 15.50
N THR A 54 1.31 -5.13 14.93
CA THR A 54 1.25 -5.32 13.47
C THR A 54 0.14 -4.52 12.82
N CYS A 55 0.44 -3.92 11.67
CA CYS A 55 -0.55 -3.38 10.75
C CYS A 55 -0.84 -4.38 9.63
N GLY A 56 -2.11 -4.64 9.34
CA GLY A 56 -2.55 -5.57 8.30
C GLY A 56 -3.51 -4.94 7.30
N ASN A 57 -3.67 -5.57 6.14
CA ASN A 57 -4.65 -5.21 5.11
C ASN A 57 -4.53 -3.79 4.53
N SER A 58 -3.41 -3.10 4.72
CA SER A 58 -3.18 -1.77 4.15
C SER A 58 -2.76 -1.85 2.69
N TYR A 59 -3.26 -0.92 1.86
CA TYR A 59 -2.80 -0.72 0.49
C TYR A 59 -1.27 -0.53 0.43
N CYS A 60 -0.72 0.29 1.35
CA CYS A 60 0.71 0.58 1.42
C CYS A 60 1.55 -0.69 1.70
N HIS A 61 0.96 -1.72 2.29
CA HIS A 61 1.61 -3.00 2.57
C HIS A 61 1.21 -4.09 1.56
N GLY A 62 0.76 -3.68 0.38
CA GLY A 62 0.49 -4.59 -0.73
C GLY A 62 -0.87 -5.27 -0.67
N ASN A 63 -1.83 -4.76 0.12
CA ASN A 63 -3.21 -5.26 0.07
C ASN A 63 -3.99 -4.63 -1.09
N PHE A 64 -3.58 -4.95 -2.31
CA PHE A 64 -4.30 -4.55 -3.52
C PHE A 64 -4.60 -5.77 -4.38
N GLU A 65 -5.72 -5.68 -5.08
CA GLU A 65 -6.17 -6.68 -6.05
C GLU A 65 -6.82 -5.92 -7.21
N PHE A 66 -6.37 -6.20 -8.43
CA PHE A 66 -6.93 -5.62 -9.65
C PHE A 66 -7.57 -6.73 -10.47
N SER A 67 -8.83 -6.57 -10.85
CA SER A 67 -9.58 -7.57 -11.62
C SER A 67 -9.20 -7.55 -13.10
N LYS A 68 -9.06 -8.73 -13.69
CA LYS A 68 -8.93 -8.91 -15.13
C LYS A 68 -10.21 -8.48 -15.86
N GLU A 69 -11.37 -8.76 -15.28
CA GLU A 69 -12.68 -8.46 -15.89
C GLU A 69 -12.87 -6.95 -16.09
N GLU A 70 -12.40 -6.15 -15.14
CA GLU A 70 -12.51 -4.69 -15.14
C GLU A 70 -11.44 -4.01 -16.00
N SER A 71 -10.42 -4.74 -16.43
CA SER A 71 -9.30 -4.20 -17.18
C SER A 71 -9.53 -4.19 -18.69
N SER A 72 -9.16 -3.08 -19.34
CA SER A 72 -9.03 -3.01 -20.80
C SER A 72 -7.82 -3.76 -21.34
N ASN A 73 -6.84 -4.08 -20.47
CA ASN A 73 -5.58 -4.73 -20.82
C ASN A 73 -5.54 -6.20 -20.33
N GLN A 74 -6.61 -6.96 -20.57
CA GLN A 74 -6.75 -8.34 -20.09
C GLN A 74 -5.60 -9.29 -20.50
N PHE A 75 -4.88 -8.95 -21.58
CA PHE A 75 -3.71 -9.71 -22.04
C PHE A 75 -2.55 -9.68 -21.03
N ALA A 76 -2.48 -8.69 -20.14
CA ALA A 76 -1.46 -8.57 -19.11
C ALA A 76 -1.69 -9.49 -17.90
N TYR A 77 -2.84 -10.17 -17.85
CA TYR A 77 -3.27 -11.00 -16.73
C TYR A 77 -3.10 -12.49 -17.05
N ALA A 78 -2.22 -13.15 -16.30
CA ALA A 78 -2.05 -14.61 -16.30
C ALA A 78 -3.12 -15.31 -15.44
N GLU A 79 -3.70 -14.62 -14.47
CA GLU A 79 -4.79 -15.09 -13.60
C GLU A 79 -5.99 -14.13 -13.66
N ASP A 80 -7.08 -14.41 -12.94
CA ASP A 80 -8.25 -13.52 -12.89
C ASP A 80 -7.97 -12.19 -12.18
N PHE A 81 -6.90 -12.12 -11.39
CA PHE A 81 -6.51 -10.94 -10.66
C PHE A 81 -5.00 -10.77 -10.59
N ILE A 82 -4.55 -9.52 -10.56
CA ILE A 82 -3.18 -9.15 -10.20
C ILE A 82 -3.17 -8.64 -8.76
N ARG A 83 -2.26 -9.16 -7.93
CA ARG A 83 -2.26 -8.94 -6.49
C ARG A 83 -0.91 -8.51 -5.94
N GLY A 84 -0.95 -7.70 -4.89
CA GLY A 84 0.19 -7.48 -4.03
C GLY A 84 0.40 -8.63 -3.03
N ASN A 85 1.43 -8.52 -2.22
CA ASN A 85 1.81 -9.57 -1.28
C ASN A 85 1.06 -9.50 0.06
N ASN A 86 0.31 -8.41 0.31
CA ASN A 86 -0.41 -8.13 1.57
C ASN A 86 0.42 -8.51 2.81
N VAL A 87 1.61 -7.91 2.93
CA VAL A 87 2.52 -8.22 4.04
C VAL A 87 2.03 -7.54 5.31
N ALA A 88 2.05 -8.26 6.43
CA ALA A 88 1.88 -7.64 7.74
C ALA A 88 3.22 -7.01 8.16
N VAL A 89 3.19 -5.73 8.52
CA VAL A 89 4.39 -5.01 9.00
C VAL A 89 4.26 -4.74 10.50
N ILE A 90 5.40 -4.66 11.18
CA ILE A 90 5.48 -4.34 12.60
C ILE A 90 5.76 -2.84 12.75
N TRP A 91 4.90 -2.14 13.48
CA TRP A 91 4.86 -0.67 13.61
C TRP A 91 6.19 -0.05 14.08
N ASN A 92 6.86 -0.69 15.04
CA ASN A 92 8.09 -0.17 15.65
C ASN A 92 9.38 -0.66 14.96
N GLU A 93 9.28 -1.50 13.93
CA GLU A 93 10.42 -2.01 13.15
C GLU A 93 10.70 -1.09 11.95
N VAL A 94 11.03 0.16 12.24
CA VAL A 94 11.32 1.18 11.23
C VAL A 94 12.76 1.00 10.69
N GLY A 95 12.90 0.98 9.37
CA GLY A 95 14.23 0.89 8.72
C GLY A 95 14.83 -0.51 8.71
N THR A 96 14.05 -1.54 9.01
CA THR A 96 14.48 -2.96 9.01
C THR A 96 14.19 -3.69 7.69
N GLY A 97 13.81 -2.95 6.65
CA GLY A 97 13.54 -3.49 5.32
C GLY A 97 12.09 -3.89 5.05
N GLN A 98 11.15 -3.60 5.97
CA GLN A 98 9.71 -3.89 5.75
C GLN A 98 9.11 -3.15 4.53
N ALA A 99 9.78 -2.09 4.04
CA ALA A 99 9.41 -1.34 2.84
C ALA A 99 10.42 -1.50 1.69
N ASP A 100 11.29 -2.52 1.74
CA ASP A 100 12.22 -2.81 0.65
C ASP A 100 11.47 -3.24 -0.63
N CYS A 101 12.07 -3.00 -1.79
CA CYS A 101 11.49 -3.46 -3.05
C CYS A 101 11.21 -4.97 -2.99
N GLY A 102 10.03 -5.37 -3.47
CA GLY A 102 9.58 -6.76 -3.41
C GLY A 102 8.68 -7.09 -2.22
N THR A 103 8.60 -6.24 -1.18
CA THR A 103 7.71 -6.50 -0.05
C THR A 103 6.25 -6.25 -0.42
N CYS A 104 5.94 -5.14 -1.11
CA CYS A 104 4.57 -4.81 -1.50
C CYS A 104 4.05 -5.70 -2.64
N HIS A 105 4.88 -5.98 -3.64
CA HIS A 105 4.56 -6.85 -4.77
C HIS A 105 5.82 -7.45 -5.40
N GLY A 106 5.65 -8.57 -6.12
CA GLY A 106 6.72 -9.18 -6.91
C GLY A 106 7.07 -8.36 -8.18
N LEU A 107 8.13 -8.77 -8.87
CA LEU A 107 8.52 -8.24 -10.18
C LEU A 107 8.54 -9.39 -11.22
N PRO A 108 7.44 -9.61 -11.98
CA PRO A 108 6.18 -8.87 -11.95
C PRO A 108 5.29 -9.27 -10.76
N PRO A 109 4.23 -8.50 -10.45
CA PRO A 109 3.26 -8.86 -9.41
C PRO A 109 2.59 -10.21 -9.67
N THR A 110 2.10 -10.87 -8.61
CA THR A 110 1.40 -12.16 -8.71
C THR A 110 0.16 -12.01 -9.59
N GLY A 111 -0.03 -12.94 -10.53
CA GLY A 111 -1.14 -12.92 -11.50
C GLY A 111 -0.87 -12.12 -12.78
N HIS A 112 0.26 -11.43 -12.89
CA HIS A 112 0.71 -10.74 -14.10
C HIS A 112 1.41 -11.72 -15.07
N ILE A 113 1.41 -11.42 -16.36
CA ILE A 113 2.22 -12.16 -17.34
C ILE A 113 3.72 -12.11 -17.03
N SER A 114 4.46 -13.14 -17.43
CA SER A 114 5.92 -13.16 -17.26
C SER A 114 6.62 -12.14 -18.17
N GLY A 115 7.61 -11.42 -17.65
CA GLY A 115 8.46 -10.49 -18.41
C GLY A 115 9.24 -9.54 -17.51
N ASP A 116 10.28 -8.91 -18.06
CA ASP A 116 11.19 -7.98 -17.37
C ASP A 116 11.26 -6.58 -18.01
N ALA A 117 10.78 -6.43 -19.25
CA ALA A 117 10.69 -5.14 -19.94
C ALA A 117 9.46 -4.33 -19.49
N CYS A 118 9.41 -3.99 -18.20
CA CYS A 118 8.26 -3.35 -17.54
C CYS A 118 7.90 -2.00 -18.17
N ASN A 119 8.91 -1.24 -18.62
CA ASN A 119 8.75 0.08 -19.23
C ASN A 119 8.02 0.05 -20.59
N ASN A 120 7.83 -1.12 -21.20
CA ASN A 120 7.04 -1.24 -22.44
C ASN A 120 5.55 -0.95 -22.20
N CYS A 121 5.06 -1.21 -20.99
CA CYS A 121 3.68 -0.91 -20.58
C CYS A 121 3.67 0.18 -19.50
N HIS A 122 4.53 0.10 -18.49
CA HIS A 122 4.58 1.02 -17.35
C HIS A 122 5.61 2.16 -17.54
N GLY A 123 5.79 2.63 -18.77
CA GLY A 123 6.84 3.59 -19.14
C GLY A 123 6.68 4.99 -18.55
N SER A 124 5.49 5.33 -18.03
CA SER A 124 5.24 6.56 -17.26
C SER A 124 5.77 6.46 -15.82
N VAL A 125 5.89 5.24 -15.27
CA VAL A 125 6.28 4.99 -13.88
C VAL A 125 7.74 4.57 -13.76
N VAL A 126 8.21 3.69 -14.65
CA VAL A 126 9.56 3.09 -14.60
C VAL A 126 10.33 3.22 -15.91
N ASP A 127 11.65 3.39 -15.82
CA ASP A 127 12.54 3.33 -16.99
C ASP A 127 12.98 1.89 -17.34
N ALA A 128 13.77 1.75 -18.41
CA ALA A 128 14.29 0.46 -18.87
C ALA A 128 15.26 -0.24 -17.90
N ASN A 129 15.74 0.47 -16.87
CA ASN A 129 16.55 -0.09 -15.79
C ASN A 129 15.72 -0.34 -14.51
N LEU A 130 14.39 -0.24 -14.59
CA LEU A 130 13.44 -0.36 -13.48
C LEU A 130 13.59 0.72 -12.39
N ASN A 131 14.19 1.86 -12.72
CA ASN A 131 14.14 3.01 -11.83
C ASN A 131 12.75 3.65 -11.87
N ILE A 132 12.19 3.97 -10.70
CA ILE A 132 10.95 4.75 -10.60
C ILE A 132 11.25 6.19 -11.02
N ILE A 133 10.76 6.58 -12.20
CA ILE A 133 10.95 7.92 -12.78
C ILE A 133 9.85 8.88 -12.35
N ASP A 134 8.65 8.36 -12.05
CA ASP A 134 7.57 9.12 -11.43
C ASP A 134 7.07 8.45 -10.16
N LYS A 135 7.44 9.03 -9.02
CA LYS A 135 7.05 8.53 -7.70
C LYS A 135 5.60 8.83 -7.36
N THR A 136 4.98 9.78 -8.06
CA THR A 136 3.57 10.11 -7.83
C THR A 136 2.64 9.07 -8.41
N LEU A 137 3.10 8.29 -9.40
CA LEU A 137 2.35 7.20 -10.02
C LEU A 137 2.64 5.82 -9.40
N HIS A 138 3.75 5.65 -8.68
CA HIS A 138 4.13 4.34 -8.17
C HIS A 138 3.19 3.77 -7.08
N ILE A 139 2.59 4.63 -6.25
CA ILE A 139 1.77 4.24 -5.09
C ILE A 139 0.48 5.08 -4.99
N ASN A 140 -0.10 5.47 -6.13
CA ASN A 140 -1.33 6.28 -6.21
C ASN A 140 -2.64 5.48 -6.06
N GLY A 141 -2.57 4.15 -5.98
CA GLY A 141 -3.75 3.29 -5.94
C GLY A 141 -4.24 2.78 -7.30
N GLU A 142 -3.57 3.15 -8.39
CA GLU A 142 -4.00 2.85 -9.76
C GLU A 142 -2.97 2.01 -10.53
N VAL A 143 -3.39 1.45 -11.67
CA VAL A 143 -2.50 0.77 -12.61
C VAL A 143 -2.16 1.72 -13.75
N ASP A 144 -0.97 2.33 -13.67
CA ASP A 144 -0.49 3.26 -14.69
C ASP A 144 0.20 2.55 -15.84
N VAL A 145 -0.38 2.64 -17.04
CA VAL A 145 0.18 2.12 -18.30
C VAL A 145 0.07 3.15 -19.42
N PHE A 146 1.06 3.17 -20.32
CA PHE A 146 1.21 3.98 -21.53
C PHE A 146 1.28 5.50 -21.36
#